data_AF-A0A7Y5NMZ3-F1
#
_entry.id   AF-A0A7Y5NMZ3-F1
#
_cell.length_a   1.000
_cell.length_b   1.000
_cell.length_c   1.000
_cell.angle_alpha   90.00
_cell.angle_beta   90.00
_cell.angle_gamma   90.00
#
_symmetry.space_group_name_H-M   'P 1'
#
loop_
_entity.id
_entity.type
_entity.pdbx_description
1 polymer ?
#
loop_
_entity_poly.entity_id
_entity_poly.type
_entity_poly.pdbx_seq_one_letter_code
_entity_poly.pdbx_strand_id
1 'polypeptide(L)'
;MADSRIHVPDGANPIPMRIPCPACHELHIDEGDFATKPHHTHACQHCGNVWRPALVATVGVRFLPGFKNEEPTETPRSNLQCFAVEERYDIRCVKPYGHLDACVFPGEEP
;
A
#
# COMPACT_ATOMS: atom_id res chain seq x y z
N MET A 1 -31.02 19.72 17.78
CA MET A 1 -29.88 18.81 17.52
C MET A 1 -29.49 19.02 16.08
N ALA A 2 -28.49 19.88 15.82
CA ALA A 2 -28.04 20.17 14.46
C ALA A 2 -27.26 18.95 13.96
N ASP A 3 -27.73 18.42 12.84
CA ASP A 3 -27.20 17.28 12.12
C ASP A 3 -25.76 17.53 11.69
N SER A 4 -24.81 16.90 12.39
CA SER A 4 -23.36 17.04 12.21
C SER A 4 -22.84 16.23 11.02
N ARG A 5 -23.56 16.25 9.88
CA ARG A 5 -23.09 15.64 8.64
C ARG A 5 -21.99 16.51 8.04
N ILE A 6 -20.84 15.90 7.79
CA ILE A 6 -19.72 16.52 7.07
C ILE A 6 -20.25 16.89 5.67
N HIS A 7 -20.46 18.18 5.43
CA HIS A 7 -20.76 18.69 4.09
C HIS A 7 -19.47 18.66 3.28
N VAL A 8 -19.36 17.71 2.35
CA VAL A 8 -18.29 17.68 1.35
C VAL A 8 -18.76 18.58 0.20
N PRO A 9 -18.05 19.65 -0.16
CA PRO A 9 -18.47 20.54 -1.24
C PRO A 9 -18.52 19.77 -2.57
N ASP A 10 -19.68 19.80 -3.23
CA ASP A 10 -20.03 19.05 -4.46
C ASP A 10 -19.22 19.44 -5.72
N GLY A 11 -18.23 20.32 -5.60
CA GLY A 11 -17.42 20.86 -6.71
C GLY A 11 -15.92 20.88 -6.47
N ALA A 12 -15.42 20.16 -5.47
CA ALA A 12 -13.99 20.07 -5.22
C ALA A 12 -13.26 19.27 -6.32
N ASN A 13 -12.08 19.73 -6.71
CA ASN A 13 -11.19 18.97 -7.60
C ASN A 13 -11.00 17.55 -7.07
N PRO A 14 -11.05 16.52 -7.92
CA PRO A 14 -10.90 15.15 -7.47
C PRO A 14 -9.53 14.95 -6.80
N ILE A 15 -9.51 14.17 -5.72
CA ILE A 15 -8.29 13.92 -4.96
C ILE A 15 -7.50 12.79 -5.65
N PRO A 16 -6.25 13.05 -6.09
CA PRO A 16 -5.40 12.01 -6.66
C PRO A 16 -4.95 11.05 -5.55
N MET A 17 -5.17 9.75 -5.75
CA MET A 17 -4.88 8.71 -4.76
C MET A 17 -4.34 7.44 -5.42
N ARG A 18 -3.52 6.67 -4.70
CA ARG A 18 -3.18 5.30 -5.09
C ARG A 18 -4.28 4.36 -4.61
N ILE A 19 -5.03 3.78 -5.53
CA ILE A 19 -6.26 3.03 -5.21
C ILE A 19 -6.07 1.56 -5.61
N PRO A 20 -5.63 0.67 -4.70
CA PRO A 20 -5.60 -0.76 -4.99
C PRO A 20 -7.02 -1.33 -5.00
N CYS A 21 -7.27 -2.29 -5.89
CA CYS A 21 -8.54 -3.00 -5.94
C CYS A 21 -8.69 -3.88 -4.68
N PRO A 22 -9.82 -3.83 -3.95
CA PRO A 22 -10.02 -4.69 -2.78
C PRO A 22 -10.19 -6.18 -3.11
N ALA A 23 -10.41 -6.53 -4.38
CA ALA A 23 -10.60 -7.91 -4.81
C ALA A 23 -9.31 -8.55 -5.35
N CYS A 24 -8.60 -7.88 -6.27
CA CYS A 24 -7.39 -8.41 -6.90
C CYS A 24 -6.09 -7.72 -6.47
N HIS A 25 -6.19 -6.67 -5.65
CA HIS A 25 -5.07 -5.84 -5.17
C HIS A 25 -4.25 -5.11 -6.24
N GLU A 26 -4.62 -5.23 -7.52
CA GLU A 26 -4.00 -4.48 -8.59
C GLU A 26 -4.29 -2.97 -8.47
N LEU A 27 -3.33 -2.13 -8.88
CA LEU A 27 -3.46 -0.69 -8.80
C LEU A 27 -4.44 -0.20 -9.88
N HIS A 28 -5.49 0.50 -9.45
CA HIS A 28 -6.40 1.20 -10.35
C HIS A 28 -5.81 2.54 -10.79
N ILE A 29 -5.81 2.80 -12.10
CA ILE A 29 -5.33 4.03 -12.70
C ILE A 29 -6.43 4.58 -13.60
N ASP A 30 -6.90 5.79 -13.33
CA ASP A 30 -7.88 6.45 -14.20
C ASP A 30 -7.17 7.16 -15.35
N GLU A 31 -7.63 6.92 -16.57
CA GLU A 31 -7.05 7.47 -17.81
C GLU A 31 -8.12 8.24 -18.61
N GLY A 32 -7.66 9.20 -19.43
CA GLY A 32 -8.51 9.99 -20.32
C GLY A 32 -9.56 10.82 -19.58
N ASP A 33 -10.82 10.67 -20.00
CA ASP A 33 -11.96 11.40 -19.43
C ASP A 33 -12.14 11.17 -17.93
N PHE A 34 -11.85 9.96 -17.43
CA PHE A 34 -11.96 9.62 -16.02
C PHE A 34 -10.85 10.25 -15.17
N ALA A 35 -9.70 10.58 -15.76
CA ALA A 35 -8.63 11.28 -15.04
C ALA A 35 -8.99 12.75 -14.72
N THR A 36 -9.89 13.35 -15.50
CA THR A 36 -10.23 14.78 -15.41
C THR A 36 -11.61 15.03 -14.81
N LYS A 37 -12.55 14.09 -14.97
CA LYS A 37 -13.92 14.22 -14.46
C LYS A 37 -14.01 13.69 -13.02
N PRO A 38 -14.60 14.47 -12.10
CA PRO A 38 -14.80 14.00 -10.73
C PRO A 38 -15.76 12.80 -10.72
N HIS A 39 -15.32 11.72 -10.09
CA HIS A 39 -16.11 10.51 -9.90
C HIS A 39 -15.78 9.87 -8.55
N HIS A 40 -16.73 9.12 -8.00
CA HIS A 40 -16.60 8.48 -6.67
C HIS A 40 -16.67 6.95 -6.74
N THR A 41 -16.86 6.39 -7.94
CA THR A 41 -16.99 4.95 -8.20
C THR A 41 -15.93 4.55 -9.21
N HIS A 42 -15.14 3.54 -8.90
CA HIS A 42 -14.07 3.01 -9.74
C HIS A 42 -14.37 1.57 -10.14
N ALA A 43 -13.98 1.20 -11.36
CA ALA A 43 -14.10 -0.15 -11.89
C ALA A 43 -12.71 -0.66 -12.26
N CYS A 44 -12.30 -1.78 -11.66
CA CYS A 44 -10.95 -2.32 -11.80
C CYS A 44 -10.75 -2.81 -13.24
N GLN A 45 -9.72 -2.32 -13.92
CA GLN A 45 -9.40 -2.79 -15.27
C GLN A 45 -8.94 -4.26 -15.32
N HIS A 46 -8.50 -4.84 -14.21
CA HIS A 46 -7.98 -6.20 -14.16
C HIS A 46 -9.07 -7.24 -13.84
N CYS A 47 -9.89 -7.02 -12.81
CA CYS A 47 -10.89 -7.99 -12.35
C CYS A 47 -12.35 -7.54 -12.50
N GLY A 48 -12.60 -6.29 -12.89
CA GLY A 48 -13.95 -5.75 -13.06
C GLY A 48 -14.68 -5.42 -11.76
N ASN A 49 -14.07 -5.60 -10.58
CA ASN A 49 -14.68 -5.19 -9.31
C ASN A 49 -14.99 -3.67 -9.32
N VAL A 50 -16.17 -3.30 -8.82
CA VAL A 50 -16.60 -1.90 -8.73
C VAL A 50 -16.68 -1.48 -7.27
N TRP A 51 -16.00 -0.39 -6.90
CA TRP A 51 -15.96 0.05 -5.50
C TRP A 51 -15.84 1.57 -5.37
N ARG A 52 -16.05 2.03 -4.13
CA ARG A 52 -15.99 3.44 -3.73
C ARG A 52 -14.92 3.60 -2.64
N PRO A 53 -13.70 4.06 -2.97
CA PRO A 53 -12.60 4.20 -2.02
C PRO A 53 -12.88 5.23 -0.92
N ALA A 54 -13.62 6.30 -1.27
CA ALA A 54 -13.94 7.40 -0.38
C ALA A 54 -15.35 7.93 -0.64
N LEU A 55 -15.83 8.77 0.27
CA LEU A 55 -17.07 9.53 0.08
C LEU A 55 -16.91 10.68 -0.93
N VAL A 56 -15.69 11.18 -1.08
CA VAL A 56 -15.33 12.29 -1.97
C VAL A 56 -14.91 11.78 -3.36
N ALA A 57 -14.89 12.67 -4.35
CA ALA A 57 -14.39 12.32 -5.68
C ALA A 57 -12.88 12.04 -5.65
N THR A 58 -12.48 10.90 -6.19
CA THR A 58 -11.09 10.44 -6.22
C THR A 58 -10.68 10.10 -7.65
N VAL A 59 -9.39 10.20 -7.93
CA VAL A 59 -8.78 9.79 -9.22
C VAL A 59 -7.61 8.86 -8.91
N GLY A 60 -7.62 7.67 -9.50
CA GLY A 60 -6.55 6.69 -9.41
C GLY A 60 -5.32 7.17 -10.16
N VAL A 61 -4.22 7.37 -9.44
CA VAL A 61 -2.93 7.79 -10.01
C VAL A 61 -1.85 6.74 -9.77
N ARG A 62 -0.95 6.58 -10.75
CA ARG A 62 0.24 5.74 -10.61
C ARG A 62 1.17 6.27 -9.51
N PHE A 63 1.38 7.59 -9.53
CA PHE A 63 2.24 8.30 -8.60
C PHE A 63 1.49 9.47 -7.96
N LEU A 64 1.76 9.73 -6.68
CA LEU A 64 1.19 10.89 -6.00
C LEU A 64 1.89 12.16 -6.46
N PRO A 65 1.14 13.22 -6.82
CA PRO A 65 1.75 14.47 -7.26
C PRO A 65 2.59 15.08 -6.13
N GLY A 66 3.78 15.56 -6.46
CA GLY A 66 4.72 16.11 -5.50
C GLY A 66 5.50 15.07 -4.69
N PHE A 67 5.31 13.77 -4.94
CA PHE A 67 6.12 12.70 -4.36
C PHE A 67 7.13 12.15 -5.37
N LYS A 68 8.16 11.43 -4.88
CA LYS A 68 9.18 10.80 -5.74
C LYS A 68 8.51 9.79 -6.68
N ASN A 69 8.63 10.02 -7.99
CA ASN A 69 8.04 9.19 -9.04
C ASN A 69 9.03 8.15 -9.60
N GLU A 70 10.30 8.25 -9.22
CA GLU A 70 11.33 7.31 -9.61
C GLU A 70 11.08 6.00 -8.86
N GLU A 71 11.06 4.89 -9.58
CA GLU A 71 11.17 3.58 -8.94
C GLU A 71 12.46 3.58 -8.10
N PRO A 72 12.45 3.06 -6.86
CA PRO A 72 13.65 2.99 -6.06
C PRO A 72 14.71 2.28 -6.91
N THR A 73 15.73 3.01 -7.37
CA THR A 73 16.89 2.40 -8.00
C THR A 73 17.40 1.43 -6.96
N GLU A 74 17.36 0.14 -7.28
CA GLU A 74 17.75 -0.92 -6.36
C GLU A 74 19.16 -0.61 -5.85
N THR A 75 19.24 0.04 -4.69
CA THR A 75 20.48 0.02 -3.93
C THR A 75 20.58 -1.43 -3.53
N PRO A 76 21.61 -2.17 -3.97
CA PRO A 76 21.72 -3.57 -3.61
C PRO A 76 21.58 -3.64 -2.09
N ARG A 77 20.67 -4.51 -1.62
CA ARG A 77 20.49 -4.82 -0.19
C ARG A 77 21.76 -5.44 0.44
N SER A 78 22.92 -5.34 -0.21
CA SER A 78 24.16 -6.00 0.16
C SER A 78 24.85 -5.41 1.39
N ASN A 79 24.34 -4.34 1.99
CA ASN A 79 24.82 -3.85 3.29
C ASN A 79 23.72 -3.76 4.37
N LEU A 80 22.71 -4.64 4.31
CA LEU A 80 21.91 -4.97 5.50
C LEU A 80 22.78 -5.78 6.48
N GLN A 81 23.69 -5.09 7.15
CA GLN A 81 24.15 -5.55 8.44
C GLN A 81 22.99 -5.33 9.40
N CYS A 82 22.21 -6.40 9.60
CA CYS A 82 21.31 -6.50 10.74
C CYS A 82 22.15 -6.30 11.99
N PHE A 83 22.13 -5.10 12.56
CA PHE A 83 22.48 -4.87 13.94
C PHE A 83 21.19 -5.07 14.72
N ALA A 84 21.06 -6.25 15.32
CA ALA A 84 20.17 -6.42 16.44
C ALA A 84 20.70 -5.50 17.55
N VAL A 85 20.00 -4.40 17.78
CA VAL A 85 19.98 -3.80 19.10
C VAL A 85 18.72 -4.36 19.76
N GLU A 86 18.90 -5.43 20.54
CA GLU A 86 17.93 -5.78 21.57
C GLU A 86 17.87 -4.58 22.53
N GLU A 87 16.68 -4.06 22.89
CA GLU A 87 15.73 -4.82 23.70
C GLU A 87 14.31 -4.90 23.10
N ARG A 88 13.92 -6.15 22.80
CA ARG A 88 12.55 -6.71 22.74
C ARG A 88 11.59 -6.14 21.67
N TYR A 89 11.57 -6.77 20.50
CA TYR A 89 10.40 -7.50 19.99
C TYR A 89 10.85 -8.37 18.80
N ASP A 90 10.40 -9.62 18.82
CA ASP A 90 10.89 -10.76 18.03
C ASP A 90 10.87 -10.55 16.51
N ILE A 91 12.06 -10.45 15.88
CA ILE A 91 12.27 -10.66 14.43
C ILE A 91 13.60 -11.39 14.24
N ARG A 92 13.56 -12.70 13.96
CA ARG A 92 14.75 -13.47 13.58
C ARG A 92 15.07 -13.31 12.08
N CYS A 93 16.21 -12.67 11.80
CA CYS A 93 16.91 -12.68 10.53
C CYS A 93 18.16 -13.55 10.66
N VAL A 94 18.32 -14.57 9.81
CA VAL A 94 19.46 -15.51 9.86
C VAL A 94 20.51 -15.12 8.81
N LYS A 95 21.77 -15.00 9.24
CA LYS A 95 22.94 -14.58 8.43
C LYS A 95 23.54 -15.70 7.58
N PRO A 96 24.31 -15.37 6.53
CA PRO A 96 24.55 -16.24 5.37
C PRO A 96 25.74 -17.22 5.46
N TYR A 97 26.32 -17.48 6.64
CA TYR A 97 27.46 -18.40 6.74
C TYR A 97 27.18 -19.59 7.67
N GLY A 98 26.31 -20.48 7.19
CA GLY A 98 26.68 -21.89 6.98
C GLY A 98 27.25 -22.70 8.15
N HIS A 99 26.72 -22.57 9.37
CA HIS A 99 26.77 -23.68 10.31
C HIS A 99 25.34 -24.07 10.68
N LEU A 100 24.86 -25.17 10.09
CA LEU A 100 23.56 -25.76 10.37
C LEU A 100 23.65 -26.53 11.70
N ASP A 101 23.55 -25.83 12.82
CA ASP A 101 23.10 -26.49 14.03
C ASP A 101 21.59 -26.27 14.13
N ALA A 102 20.86 -27.36 13.92
CA ALA A 102 19.43 -27.43 14.15
C ALA A 102 19.16 -26.89 15.57
N CYS A 103 18.35 -25.85 15.66
CA CYS A 103 17.76 -25.47 16.94
C CYS A 103 16.82 -26.61 17.35
N VAL A 104 17.34 -27.62 18.04
CA VAL A 104 16.52 -28.50 18.87
C VAL A 104 16.00 -27.60 19.97
N PHE A 105 14.71 -27.29 19.94
CA PHE A 105 14.04 -26.62 21.04
C PHE A 105 14.09 -27.57 22.24
N PRO A 106 14.75 -27.23 23.36
CA PRO A 106 14.62 -28.02 24.57
C PRO A 106 13.19 -27.81 25.10
N GLY A 107 12.31 -28.78 24.87
CA GLY A 107 10.99 -28.79 25.50
C GLY A 107 9.82 -29.30 24.65
N GLU A 108 10.01 -29.64 23.38
CA GLU A 108 9.03 -30.41 22.64
C GLU A 108 9.62 -31.78 22.32
N GLU A 109 9.22 -32.77 23.11
CA GLU A 109 8.53 -33.99 22.67
C GLU A 109 8.00 -34.72 23.94
N PRO A 110 7.03 -35.64 23.78
CA PRO A 110 5.84 -35.81 24.63
C PRO A 110 6.01 -36.57 25.96
#